data_AF-A0A1V1WZ56-F1
#
_entry.id   AF-A0A1V1WZ56-F1
#
_cell.length_a   1.000
_cell.length_b   1.000
_cell.length_c   1.000
_cell.angle_alpha   90.00
_cell.angle_beta   90.00
_cell.angle_gamma   90.00
#
_symmetry.space_group_name_H-M   'P 1'
#
loop_
_entity.id
_entity.type
_entity.pdbx_description
1 polymer ?
#
loop_
_entity_poly.entity_id
_entity_poly.type
_entity_poly.pdbx_seq_one_letter_code
_entity_poly.pdbx_strand_id
1 'polypeptide(L)'
;MTFTWFKKKESKQEGKTLPETGESTAAFQAKDEAQDEAPAKNANILTAESEKEISEPSSSAKQETFQTGTAESSGFLKRLKNGLSKTRKLLSTDINELFTGKRKIDDELLEELEELLITADIGVQISMDLIQSISKKSSEISDADQLKEALKEKILSLLNTEMPTPQKIMTKPHVIMVIGVNGVGKTTTIGKLAAKSVSAGEKVLIAAADTFRAAAIEQLAIWAQRAGVEIVKHKEMSDPAAVAYDGIEAAVARGADVVLVDTAGRLHTRINLMEE
;
A
#
# COMPACT_ATOMS: atom_id res chain seq x y z
N MET A 1 23.54 -38.68 -17.15
CA MET A 1 23.05 -38.39 -18.52
C MET A 1 23.14 -36.89 -18.74
N THR A 2 23.88 -36.49 -19.75
CA THR A 2 24.22 -35.10 -20.11
C THR A 2 23.11 -34.45 -20.94
N PHE A 3 22.67 -33.24 -20.58
CA PHE A 3 21.94 -32.37 -21.51
C PHE A 3 22.45 -30.92 -21.44
N THR A 4 23.22 -30.59 -22.45
CA THR A 4 23.66 -29.27 -22.92
C THR A 4 22.52 -28.54 -23.62
N TRP A 5 22.15 -27.34 -23.17
CA TRP A 5 21.35 -26.41 -23.97
C TRP A 5 21.65 -24.95 -23.64
N PHE A 6 22.60 -24.36 -24.37
CA PHE A 6 22.67 -22.91 -24.57
C PHE A 6 23.28 -22.64 -25.94
N LYS A 7 22.45 -22.16 -26.88
CA LYS A 7 22.88 -21.70 -28.21
C LYS A 7 22.78 -20.18 -28.26
N LYS A 8 23.96 -19.56 -28.23
CA LYS A 8 24.24 -18.12 -28.39
C LYS A 8 23.78 -17.65 -29.78
N LYS A 9 23.07 -16.52 -29.86
CA LYS A 9 22.86 -15.76 -31.10
C LYS A 9 23.67 -14.47 -31.00
N GLU A 10 24.68 -14.33 -31.87
CA GLU A 10 25.38 -13.08 -32.15
C GLU A 10 24.67 -12.38 -33.32
N SER A 11 24.40 -11.09 -33.20
CA SER A 11 24.00 -10.22 -34.31
C SER A 11 25.05 -9.15 -34.55
N LYS A 12 25.65 -9.18 -35.74
CA LYS A 12 26.62 -8.24 -36.28
C LYS A 12 26.04 -6.81 -36.39
N GLN A 13 26.84 -5.82 -36.02
CA GLN A 13 26.73 -4.42 -36.45
C GLN A 13 27.71 -4.19 -37.60
N GLU A 14 27.24 -3.63 -38.71
CA GLU A 14 28.05 -2.94 -39.70
C GLU A 14 27.27 -1.69 -40.14
N GLY A 15 27.95 -0.54 -40.12
CA GLY A 15 27.36 0.78 -40.33
C GLY A 15 27.34 1.26 -41.78
N LYS A 16 26.73 2.44 -41.98
CA LYS A 16 26.99 3.36 -43.10
C LYS A 16 26.49 4.78 -42.80
N THR A 17 27.48 5.67 -42.60
CA THR A 17 27.65 7.09 -43.01
C THR A 17 26.69 7.63 -44.11
N LEU A 18 26.20 8.88 -44.21
CA LEU A 18 26.67 10.30 -44.09
C LEU A 18 25.40 11.25 -44.19
N PRO A 19 25.46 12.61 -44.38
CA PRO A 19 26.12 13.71 -43.66
C PRO A 19 25.15 14.89 -43.31
N GLU A 20 25.70 15.99 -42.78
CA GLU A 20 25.10 17.29 -42.45
C GLU A 20 24.42 18.04 -43.61
N THR A 21 23.43 18.88 -43.30
CA THR A 21 23.33 20.34 -43.63
C THR A 21 21.89 20.86 -43.54
N GLY A 22 21.73 22.13 -43.16
CA GLY A 22 20.61 22.97 -43.63
C GLY A 22 19.70 23.55 -42.56
N GLU A 23 19.94 24.83 -42.25
CA GLU A 23 18.95 25.74 -41.66
C GLU A 23 17.65 25.76 -42.47
N SER A 24 16.49 25.87 -41.81
CA SER A 24 15.44 26.79 -42.27
C SER A 24 14.37 26.99 -41.19
N THR A 25 14.13 28.27 -40.94
CA THR A 25 13.00 28.92 -40.29
C THR A 25 11.63 28.38 -40.72
N ALA A 26 10.69 28.25 -39.77
CA ALA A 26 9.31 28.72 -39.93
C ALA A 26 8.54 28.61 -38.62
N ALA A 27 8.07 29.75 -38.13
CA ALA A 27 6.97 29.83 -37.17
C ALA A 27 5.71 29.22 -37.78
N PHE A 28 4.98 28.42 -37.00
CA PHE A 28 3.59 28.10 -37.29
C PHE A 28 2.78 28.19 -36.01
N GLN A 29 2.03 29.29 -35.88
CA GLN A 29 0.91 29.41 -34.98
C GLN A 29 -0.24 28.57 -35.54
N ALA A 30 -0.73 27.60 -34.77
CA ALA A 30 -2.03 27.00 -35.00
C ALA A 30 -2.96 27.46 -33.86
N LYS A 31 -3.98 28.22 -34.23
CA LYS A 31 -5.19 28.47 -33.45
C LYS A 31 -5.99 27.17 -33.45
N ASP A 32 -6.46 26.74 -32.29
CA ASP A 32 -7.61 25.84 -32.19
C ASP A 32 -8.72 26.57 -31.42
N GLU A 33 -9.73 26.98 -32.17
CA GLU A 33 -11.09 27.23 -31.69
C GLU A 33 -11.86 25.91 -31.83
N ALA A 34 -12.43 25.42 -30.72
CA ALA A 34 -13.58 24.52 -30.76
C ALA A 34 -14.48 24.79 -29.55
N GLN A 35 -15.64 25.39 -29.87
CA GLN A 35 -16.81 25.63 -29.03
C GLN A 35 -17.42 24.28 -28.59
N ASP A 36 -17.76 24.10 -27.31
CA ASP A 36 -19.04 24.41 -26.68
C ASP A 36 -20.22 23.56 -27.20
N GLU A 37 -20.66 22.60 -26.39
CA GLU A 37 -22.05 22.13 -26.38
C GLU A 37 -22.39 21.47 -25.03
N ALA A 38 -23.11 22.22 -24.19
CA ALA A 38 -23.94 21.69 -23.12
C ALA A 38 -25.30 21.23 -23.70
N PRO A 39 -26.06 20.39 -22.96
CA PRO A 39 -27.48 20.69 -22.85
C PRO A 39 -27.99 20.70 -21.41
N ALA A 40 -28.96 21.57 -21.26
CA ALA A 40 -29.63 21.98 -20.04
C ALA A 40 -30.75 21.02 -19.58
N LYS A 41 -31.00 21.08 -18.28
CA LYS A 41 -32.31 21.14 -17.60
C LYS A 41 -33.38 20.11 -17.99
N ASN A 42 -33.66 19.21 -17.04
CA ASN A 42 -35.04 18.84 -16.74
C ASN A 42 -35.33 19.14 -15.27
N ALA A 43 -36.17 20.16 -15.08
CA ALA A 43 -36.87 20.40 -13.84
C ALA A 43 -38.05 19.43 -13.77
N ASN A 44 -38.20 18.73 -12.65
CA ASN A 44 -39.53 18.29 -12.25
C ASN A 44 -39.74 18.56 -10.76
N ILE A 45 -40.92 19.10 -10.52
CA ILE A 45 -41.48 19.64 -9.30
C ILE A 45 -41.92 18.48 -8.41
N LEU A 46 -41.49 18.45 -7.15
CA LEU A 46 -42.26 17.87 -6.06
C LEU A 46 -42.02 18.70 -4.80
N THR A 47 -42.95 19.63 -4.59
CA THR A 47 -43.27 20.26 -3.31
C THR A 47 -43.74 19.19 -2.33
N ALA A 48 -43.12 19.11 -1.15
CA ALA A 48 -43.69 18.50 0.03
C ALA A 48 -43.25 19.32 1.24
N GLU A 49 -44.10 20.27 1.62
CA GLU A 49 -44.11 20.85 2.97
C GLU A 49 -44.57 19.77 3.95
N SER A 50 -43.76 19.51 4.98
CA SER A 50 -44.25 19.00 6.26
C SER A 50 -43.26 19.42 7.33
N GLU A 51 -43.51 20.59 7.91
CA GLU A 51 -43.06 20.91 9.25
C GLU A 51 -43.85 20.03 10.23
N LYS A 52 -43.15 19.23 11.03
CA LYS A 52 -43.65 18.77 12.34
C LYS A 52 -42.52 18.35 13.27
N GLU A 53 -42.54 19.01 14.42
CA GLU A 53 -42.17 18.55 15.76
C GLU A 53 -40.72 18.13 16.04
N ILE A 54 -40.01 19.11 16.63
CA ILE A 54 -38.90 18.92 17.57
C ILE A 54 -39.38 18.00 18.69
N SER A 55 -38.80 16.80 18.77
CA SER A 55 -38.87 15.92 19.94
C SER A 55 -37.47 15.66 20.45
N GLU A 56 -37.23 16.00 21.71
CA GLU A 56 -36.02 15.64 22.45
C GLU A 56 -35.93 14.11 22.59
N PRO A 57 -34.77 13.48 22.38
CA PRO A 57 -34.52 12.16 22.91
C PRO A 57 -33.83 12.26 24.26
N SER A 58 -34.60 11.98 25.31
CA SER A 58 -34.09 11.66 26.63
C SER A 58 -33.35 10.31 26.60
N SER A 59 -32.20 10.27 27.29
CA SER A 59 -31.69 9.14 28.08
C SER A 59 -31.68 7.73 27.46
N SER A 60 -30.49 7.29 27.02
CA SER A 60 -29.69 6.26 27.72
C SER A 60 -28.63 5.66 26.79
N ALA A 61 -27.41 6.18 26.85
CA ALA A 61 -26.24 5.50 26.30
C ALA A 61 -25.29 5.19 27.45
N LYS A 62 -25.18 3.90 27.76
CA LYS A 62 -24.17 3.34 28.66
C LYS A 62 -22.79 3.86 28.25
N GLN A 63 -22.13 4.56 29.17
CA GLN A 63 -20.70 4.85 29.08
C GLN A 63 -19.93 3.54 29.28
N GLU A 64 -19.31 3.03 28.22
CA GLU A 64 -18.21 2.09 28.36
C GLU A 64 -16.93 2.89 28.59
N THR A 65 -16.56 3.02 29.87
CA THR A 65 -15.23 3.42 30.31
C THR A 65 -14.20 2.41 29.80
N PHE A 66 -13.30 2.84 28.91
CA PHE A 66 -12.11 2.07 28.56
C PHE A 66 -11.17 2.03 29.77
N GLN A 67 -11.16 0.89 30.46
CA GLN A 67 -10.15 0.60 31.47
C GLN A 67 -8.81 0.29 30.78
N THR A 68 -7.82 1.09 31.12
CA THR A 68 -6.40 0.90 30.80
C THR A 68 -5.86 -0.32 31.55
N GLY A 69 -5.79 -1.45 30.87
CA GLY A 69 -5.19 -2.69 31.36
C GLY A 69 -4.17 -3.21 30.36
N THR A 70 -2.96 -3.50 30.83
CA THR A 70 -1.79 -4.01 30.11
C THR A 70 -2.04 -5.34 29.39
N ALA A 71 -2.68 -5.30 28.21
CA ALA A 71 -2.99 -6.45 27.37
C ALA A 71 -2.74 -6.20 25.86
N GLU A 72 -1.80 -5.31 25.53
CA GLU A 72 -1.50 -4.89 24.15
C GLU A 72 -1.07 -6.07 23.24
N SER A 73 -0.28 -7.02 23.76
CA SER A 73 0.31 -8.11 22.94
C SER A 73 -0.70 -9.17 22.51
N SER A 74 -1.65 -9.54 23.37
CA SER A 74 -2.70 -10.51 23.05
C SER A 74 -3.73 -9.93 22.08
N GLY A 75 -4.03 -8.63 22.20
CA GLY A 75 -4.92 -7.90 21.30
C GLY A 75 -4.36 -7.77 19.89
N PHE A 76 -3.09 -7.33 19.75
CA PHE A 76 -2.44 -7.18 18.45
C PHE A 76 -2.29 -8.52 17.71
N LEU A 77 -1.73 -9.54 18.38
CA LEU A 77 -1.54 -10.87 17.76
C LEU A 77 -2.87 -11.50 17.37
N LYS A 78 -3.92 -11.34 18.19
CA LYS A 78 -5.27 -11.82 17.85
C LYS A 78 -5.84 -11.10 16.63
N ARG A 79 -5.68 -9.78 16.54
CA ARG A 79 -6.11 -9.00 15.36
C ARG A 79 -5.35 -9.42 14.10
N LEU A 80 -4.05 -9.63 14.19
CA LEU A 80 -3.23 -10.12 13.08
C LEU A 80 -3.67 -11.52 12.64
N LYS A 81 -3.82 -12.46 13.58
CA LYS A 81 -4.29 -13.82 13.30
C LYS A 81 -5.67 -13.85 12.65
N ASN A 82 -6.57 -12.96 13.08
CA ASN A 82 -7.91 -12.82 12.50
C ASN A 82 -7.85 -12.22 11.10
N GLY A 83 -7.02 -11.20 10.87
CA GLY A 83 -6.81 -10.58 9.55
C GLY A 83 -6.27 -11.57 8.51
N LEU A 84 -5.41 -12.50 8.94
CA LEU A 84 -4.82 -13.55 8.10
C LEU A 84 -5.65 -14.84 8.05
N SER A 85 -6.85 -14.87 8.63
CA SER A 85 -7.65 -16.10 8.76
C SER A 85 -7.99 -16.76 7.43
N LYS A 86 -8.29 -15.96 6.39
CA LYS A 86 -8.59 -16.47 5.04
C LYS A 86 -7.36 -17.14 4.40
N THR A 87 -6.23 -16.43 4.38
CA THR A 87 -4.95 -16.96 3.86
C THR A 87 -4.51 -18.21 4.60
N ARG A 88 -4.61 -18.21 5.94
CA ARG A 88 -4.29 -19.38 6.76
C ARG A 88 -5.19 -20.57 6.43
N LYS A 89 -6.50 -20.34 6.24
CA LYS A 89 -7.46 -21.39 5.93
C LYS A 89 -7.15 -22.02 4.57
N LEU A 90 -6.92 -21.21 3.54
CA LEU A 90 -6.53 -21.64 2.20
C LEU A 90 -5.31 -22.57 2.29
N LEU A 91 -4.19 -22.06 2.80
CA LEU A 91 -2.95 -22.84 2.92
C LEU A 91 -3.10 -24.09 3.80
N SER A 92 -3.83 -24.02 4.92
CA SER A 92 -3.92 -25.16 5.84
C SER A 92 -4.85 -26.27 5.33
N THR A 93 -5.96 -25.90 4.69
CA THR A 93 -6.90 -26.87 4.12
C THR A 93 -6.26 -27.58 2.94
N ASP A 94 -5.71 -26.81 2.01
CA ASP A 94 -5.19 -27.36 0.75
C ASP A 94 -3.94 -28.24 1.00
N ILE A 95 -3.04 -27.84 1.91
CA ILE A 95 -1.88 -28.68 2.29
C ILE A 95 -2.32 -29.99 2.96
N ASN A 96 -3.40 -30.00 3.76
CA ASN A 96 -3.90 -31.22 4.36
C ASN A 96 -4.50 -32.18 3.31
N GLU A 97 -5.12 -31.63 2.28
CA GLU A 97 -5.70 -32.41 1.18
C GLU A 97 -4.61 -33.09 0.34
N LEU A 98 -3.47 -32.43 0.11
CA LEU A 98 -2.31 -33.03 -0.58
C LEU A 98 -1.79 -34.33 0.08
N PHE A 99 -1.96 -34.47 1.40
CA PHE A 99 -1.52 -35.66 2.15
C PHE A 99 -2.64 -36.68 2.42
N THR A 100 -3.82 -36.49 1.84
CA THR A 100 -4.88 -37.51 1.94
C THR A 100 -4.40 -38.84 1.36
N GLY A 101 -4.65 -39.93 2.09
CA GLY A 101 -4.25 -41.28 1.65
C GLY A 101 -2.78 -41.69 1.91
N LYS A 102 -2.03 -40.96 2.75
CA LYS A 102 -0.61 -41.26 3.10
C LYS A 102 0.34 -41.20 1.88
N ARG A 103 0.16 -40.18 1.03
CA ARG A 103 1.11 -39.88 -0.06
C ARG A 103 2.50 -39.55 0.52
N LYS A 104 3.55 -40.01 -0.16
CA LYS A 104 4.94 -39.59 0.10
C LYS A 104 5.22 -38.32 -0.67
N ILE A 105 6.28 -37.59 -0.31
CA ILE A 105 6.78 -36.50 -1.14
C ILE A 105 7.45 -37.10 -2.39
N ASP A 106 6.72 -37.09 -3.49
CA ASP A 106 7.19 -37.41 -4.84
C ASP A 106 7.09 -36.19 -5.76
N ASP A 107 7.52 -36.34 -7.02
CA ASP A 107 7.55 -35.22 -7.97
C ASP A 107 6.14 -34.68 -8.25
N GLU A 108 5.10 -35.53 -8.24
CA GLU A 108 3.70 -35.13 -8.46
C GLU A 108 3.19 -34.26 -7.29
N LEU A 109 3.44 -34.65 -6.04
CA LEU A 109 3.06 -33.84 -4.87
C LEU A 109 3.79 -32.49 -4.85
N LEU A 110 5.06 -32.46 -5.27
CA LEU A 110 5.83 -31.21 -5.33
C LEU A 110 5.27 -30.26 -6.40
N GLU A 111 4.80 -30.78 -7.54
CA GLU A 111 4.13 -30.00 -8.59
C GLU A 111 2.79 -29.44 -8.10
N GLU A 112 1.95 -30.27 -7.47
CA GLU A 112 0.68 -29.85 -6.86
C GLU A 112 0.91 -28.75 -5.78
N LEU A 113 1.96 -28.90 -4.97
CA LEU A 113 2.35 -27.91 -3.97
C LEU A 113 2.85 -26.60 -4.61
N GLU A 114 3.58 -26.66 -5.72
CA GLU A 114 4.04 -25.47 -6.43
C GLU A 114 2.85 -24.64 -6.94
N GLU A 115 1.89 -25.30 -7.59
CA GLU A 115 0.66 -24.67 -8.08
C GLU A 115 -0.12 -24.01 -6.92
N LEU A 116 -0.23 -24.71 -5.79
CA LEU A 116 -0.87 -24.16 -4.59
C LEU A 116 -0.19 -22.89 -4.07
N LEU A 117 1.15 -22.88 -4.00
CA LEU A 117 1.89 -21.72 -3.52
C LEU A 117 1.75 -20.53 -4.49
N ILE A 118 1.74 -20.79 -5.80
CA ILE A 118 1.56 -19.75 -6.83
C ILE A 118 0.15 -19.15 -6.76
N THR A 119 -0.89 -19.98 -6.66
CA THR A 119 -2.28 -19.53 -6.54
C THR A 119 -2.56 -18.80 -5.23
N ALA A 120 -1.73 -18.99 -4.21
CA ALA A 120 -1.74 -18.26 -2.95
C ALA A 120 -0.96 -16.92 -2.97
N ASP A 121 -0.62 -16.39 -4.15
CA ASP A 121 0.10 -15.13 -4.35
C ASP A 121 1.55 -15.08 -3.80
N ILE A 122 2.21 -16.24 -3.62
CA ILE A 122 3.64 -16.27 -3.20
C ILE A 122 4.58 -15.89 -4.36
N GLY A 123 4.16 -16.15 -5.59
CA GLY A 123 4.92 -15.86 -6.81
C GLY A 123 5.90 -16.95 -7.20
N VAL A 124 6.08 -17.14 -8.50
CA VAL A 124 6.81 -18.27 -9.11
C VAL A 124 8.20 -18.47 -8.51
N GLN A 125 9.01 -17.41 -8.44
CA GLN A 125 10.41 -17.52 -8.01
C GLN A 125 10.56 -18.00 -6.56
N ILE A 126 9.69 -17.52 -5.67
CA ILE A 126 9.70 -17.91 -4.25
C ILE A 126 9.11 -19.30 -4.07
N SER A 127 8.04 -19.64 -4.80
CA SER A 127 7.48 -20.99 -4.83
C SER A 127 8.53 -22.02 -5.25
N MET A 128 9.26 -21.78 -6.34
CA MET A 128 10.32 -22.69 -6.80
C MET A 128 11.42 -22.89 -5.74
N ASP A 129 11.87 -21.82 -5.06
CA ASP A 129 12.86 -21.92 -3.98
C ASP A 129 12.33 -22.69 -2.76
N LEU A 130 11.04 -22.51 -2.42
CA LEU A 130 10.38 -23.29 -1.38
C LEU A 130 10.36 -24.78 -1.76
N ILE A 131 9.89 -25.12 -2.96
CA ILE A 131 9.82 -26.51 -3.45
C ILE A 131 11.19 -27.17 -3.47
N GLN A 132 12.22 -26.47 -3.96
CA GLN A 132 13.59 -27.01 -3.97
C GLN A 132 14.10 -27.29 -2.55
N SER A 133 13.75 -26.43 -1.58
CA SER A 133 14.10 -26.65 -0.17
C SER A 133 13.36 -27.83 0.43
N ILE A 134 12.08 -28.02 0.11
CA ILE A 134 11.27 -29.16 0.57
C ILE A 134 11.77 -30.47 -0.05
N SER A 135 12.08 -30.49 -1.35
CA SER A 135 12.60 -31.66 -2.06
C SER A 135 13.88 -32.20 -1.40
N LYS A 136 14.79 -31.32 -0.97
CA LYS A 136 16.02 -31.71 -0.23
C LYS A 136 15.75 -32.34 1.13
N LYS A 137 14.62 -32.00 1.77
CA LYS A 137 14.19 -32.53 3.07
C LYS A 137 13.11 -33.61 2.92
N SER A 138 12.84 -34.09 1.71
CA SER A 138 11.74 -35.04 1.42
C SER A 138 11.81 -36.32 2.25
N SER A 139 13.00 -36.80 2.59
CA SER A 139 13.18 -37.98 3.46
C SER A 139 12.78 -37.75 4.92
N GLU A 140 12.73 -36.51 5.37
CA GLU A 140 12.42 -36.11 6.75
C GLU A 140 10.94 -35.76 6.93
N ILE A 141 10.20 -35.58 5.83
CA ILE A 141 8.80 -35.15 5.82
C ILE A 141 7.91 -36.33 5.44
N SER A 142 7.11 -36.78 6.41
CA SER A 142 6.22 -37.94 6.30
C SER A 142 4.74 -37.60 6.41
N ASP A 143 4.40 -36.38 6.84
CA ASP A 143 3.02 -35.91 6.97
C ASP A 143 2.88 -34.40 6.68
N ALA A 144 1.62 -33.96 6.63
CA ALA A 144 1.26 -32.58 6.35
C ALA A 144 1.77 -31.58 7.40
N ASP A 145 1.90 -31.99 8.67
CA ASP A 145 2.32 -31.08 9.73
C ASP A 145 3.84 -30.85 9.68
N GLN A 146 4.62 -31.88 9.36
CA GLN A 146 6.04 -31.77 9.06
C GLN A 146 6.29 -30.92 7.81
N LEU A 147 5.47 -31.05 6.76
CA LEU A 147 5.56 -30.18 5.58
C LEU A 147 5.30 -28.71 5.94
N LYS A 148 4.24 -28.43 6.72
CA LYS A 148 3.93 -27.06 7.16
C LYS A 148 5.07 -26.46 7.98
N GLU A 149 5.69 -27.24 8.86
CA GLU A 149 6.82 -26.74 9.65
C GLU A 149 8.04 -26.47 8.76
N ALA A 150 8.35 -27.35 7.81
CA ALA A 150 9.45 -27.13 6.86
C ALA A 150 9.22 -25.88 5.97
N LEU A 151 7.99 -25.66 5.49
CA LEU A 151 7.60 -24.46 4.74
C LEU A 151 7.75 -23.21 5.61
N LYS A 152 7.26 -23.26 6.85
CA LYS A 152 7.37 -22.16 7.82
C LYS A 152 8.83 -21.80 8.11
N GLU A 153 9.69 -22.78 8.37
CA GLU A 153 11.12 -22.56 8.56
C GLU A 153 11.76 -21.86 7.35
N LYS A 154 11.47 -22.34 6.14
CA LYS A 154 12.02 -21.75 4.91
C LYS A 154 11.49 -20.33 4.67
N ILE A 155 10.19 -20.10 4.83
CA ILE A 155 9.59 -18.76 4.72
C ILE A 155 10.22 -17.81 5.75
N LEU A 156 10.42 -18.24 7.00
CA LEU A 156 11.07 -17.43 8.02
C LEU A 156 12.52 -17.08 7.64
N SER A 157 13.25 -18.01 7.02
CA SER A 157 14.61 -17.75 6.53
C SER A 157 14.64 -16.70 5.40
N LEU A 158 13.58 -16.62 4.60
CA LEU A 158 13.46 -15.62 3.52
C LEU A 158 13.09 -14.23 4.03
N LEU A 159 12.34 -14.14 5.12
CA LEU A 159 11.82 -12.88 5.66
C LEU A 159 12.88 -12.02 6.37
N ASN A 160 14.17 -12.35 6.28
CA ASN A 160 15.30 -11.67 6.91
C ASN A 160 14.95 -11.06 8.28
N THR A 161 14.77 -11.93 9.27
CA THR A 161 14.30 -11.53 10.61
C THR A 161 15.27 -10.64 11.39
N GLU A 162 16.49 -10.42 10.88
CA GLU A 162 17.39 -9.37 11.34
C GLU A 162 16.85 -8.01 10.86
N MET A 163 15.76 -7.56 11.49
CA MET A 163 15.31 -6.19 11.27
C MET A 163 16.46 -5.25 11.61
N PRO A 164 16.86 -4.32 10.72
CA PRO A 164 17.69 -3.22 11.16
C PRO A 164 16.94 -2.56 12.32
N THR A 165 17.65 -2.39 13.45
CA THR A 165 17.13 -1.72 14.64
C THR A 165 16.26 -0.55 14.20
N PRO A 166 14.98 -0.44 14.63
CA PRO A 166 14.11 0.63 14.17
C PRO A 166 14.89 1.93 14.31
N GLN A 167 15.11 2.62 13.18
CA GLN A 167 15.95 3.82 13.16
C GLN A 167 15.42 4.73 14.26
N LYS A 168 16.22 4.91 15.32
CA LYS A 168 15.84 5.81 16.40
C LYS A 168 15.63 7.16 15.73
N ILE A 169 14.48 7.80 15.93
CA ILE A 169 14.22 9.13 15.41
C ILE A 169 15.34 10.05 15.92
N MET A 170 16.29 10.38 15.05
CA MET A 170 17.49 11.13 15.42
C MET A 170 17.23 12.64 15.43
N THR A 171 16.20 13.10 14.74
CA THR A 171 15.87 14.52 14.55
C THR A 171 14.37 14.75 14.61
N LYS A 172 13.95 15.89 15.17
CA LYS A 172 12.57 16.35 15.19
C LYS A 172 12.42 17.59 14.29
N PRO A 173 11.35 17.69 13.48
CA PRO A 173 10.33 16.65 13.30
C PRO A 173 10.85 15.46 12.48
N HIS A 174 10.36 14.26 12.80
CA HIS A 174 10.54 13.08 11.96
C HIS A 174 9.57 13.14 10.78
N VAL A 175 10.11 13.25 9.56
CA VAL A 175 9.29 13.39 8.36
C VAL A 175 9.05 12.00 7.74
N ILE A 176 7.79 11.62 7.60
CA ILE A 176 7.34 10.40 6.94
C ILE A 176 6.52 10.78 5.70
N MET A 177 7.08 10.51 4.53
CA MET A 177 6.38 10.69 3.25
C MET A 177 5.73 9.38 2.81
N VAL A 178 4.42 9.39 2.57
CA VAL A 178 3.66 8.19 2.22
C VAL A 178 3.39 8.17 0.73
N ILE A 179 4.12 7.31 0.02
CA ILE A 179 4.04 7.14 -1.43
C ILE A 179 3.27 5.88 -1.82
N GLY A 180 2.84 5.80 -3.09
CA GLY A 180 2.16 4.64 -3.67
C GLY A 180 1.00 5.03 -4.59
N VAL A 181 0.42 4.04 -5.28
CA VAL A 181 -0.62 4.33 -6.28
C VAL A 181 -1.97 4.71 -5.65
N ASN A 182 -2.91 5.20 -6.45
CA ASN A 182 -4.26 5.48 -5.98
C ASN A 182 -4.96 4.20 -5.51
N GLY A 183 -5.77 4.29 -4.44
CA GLY A 183 -6.59 3.17 -3.95
C GLY A 183 -5.91 2.19 -2.99
N VAL A 184 -4.57 2.20 -2.84
CA VAL A 184 -3.87 1.29 -1.90
C VAL A 184 -4.01 1.67 -0.42
N GLY A 185 -4.71 2.75 -0.12
CA GLY A 185 -5.02 3.18 1.24
C GLY A 185 -4.04 4.17 1.88
N LYS A 186 -3.25 4.94 1.11
CA LYS A 186 -2.29 5.95 1.62
C LYS A 186 -2.89 6.90 2.66
N THR A 187 -3.92 7.66 2.28
CA THR A 187 -4.62 8.62 3.16
C THR A 187 -5.17 7.96 4.43
N THR A 188 -5.73 6.75 4.31
CA THR A 188 -6.20 5.96 5.46
C THR A 188 -5.06 5.52 6.37
N THR A 189 -3.92 5.13 5.80
CA THR A 189 -2.71 4.77 6.55
C THR A 189 -2.13 5.97 7.27
N ILE A 190 -2.11 7.15 6.65
CA ILE A 190 -1.69 8.41 7.30
C ILE A 190 -2.56 8.70 8.52
N GLY A 191 -3.89 8.61 8.41
CA GLY A 191 -4.78 8.80 9.54
C GLY A 191 -4.54 7.80 10.69
N LYS A 192 -4.26 6.53 10.36
CA LYS A 192 -3.91 5.50 11.35
C LYS A 192 -2.56 5.78 12.02
N LEU A 193 -1.56 6.21 11.25
CA LEU A 193 -0.24 6.59 11.78
C LEU A 193 -0.36 7.81 12.70
N ALA A 194 -1.12 8.83 12.30
CA ALA A 194 -1.38 10.01 13.12
C ALA A 194 -2.02 9.62 14.47
N ALA A 195 -3.09 8.82 14.43
CA ALA A 195 -3.76 8.35 15.65
C ALA A 195 -2.82 7.51 16.54
N LYS A 196 -1.98 6.66 15.94
CA LYS A 196 -0.98 5.87 16.67
C LYS A 196 0.07 6.76 17.33
N SER A 197 0.63 7.72 16.63
CA SER A 197 1.63 8.66 17.16
C SER A 197 1.06 9.54 18.26
N VAL A 198 -0.15 10.07 18.09
CA VAL A 198 -0.86 10.81 19.15
C VAL A 198 -1.10 9.93 20.37
N SER A 199 -1.50 8.67 20.20
CA SER A 199 -1.67 7.73 21.33
C SER A 199 -0.35 7.40 22.06
N ALA A 200 0.79 7.57 21.39
CA ALA A 200 2.12 7.47 21.97
C ALA A 200 2.61 8.78 22.63
N GLY A 201 1.78 9.84 22.60
CA GLY A 201 2.10 11.15 23.18
C GLY A 201 2.90 12.07 22.24
N GLU A 202 3.05 11.72 20.97
CA GLU A 202 3.77 12.54 19.99
C GLU A 202 2.90 13.68 19.45
N LYS A 203 3.49 14.85 19.26
CA LYS A 203 2.87 15.97 18.53
C LYS A 203 3.01 15.76 17.03
N VAL A 204 1.90 15.56 16.35
CA VAL A 204 1.85 15.22 14.93
C VAL A 204 1.29 16.38 14.11
N LEU A 205 1.87 16.62 12.93
CA LEU A 205 1.32 17.50 11.90
C LEU A 205 1.21 16.74 10.58
N ILE A 206 0.14 16.98 9.83
CA ILE A 206 -0.09 16.38 8.50
C ILE A 206 0.10 17.45 7.42
N ALA A 207 0.78 17.12 6.32
CA ALA A 207 0.86 17.94 5.10
C ALA A 207 0.09 17.25 3.96
N ALA A 208 -0.91 17.95 3.40
CA ALA A 208 -1.82 17.43 2.39
C ALA A 208 -1.30 17.67 0.96
N ALA A 209 -0.22 16.98 0.57
CA ALA A 209 0.43 17.20 -0.73
C ALA A 209 -0.17 16.35 -1.89
N ASP A 210 -1.22 15.54 -1.69
CA ASP A 210 -2.09 15.08 -2.80
C ASP A 210 -3.00 16.24 -3.26
N THR A 211 -2.40 17.23 -3.91
CA THR A 211 -3.08 18.49 -4.31
C THR A 211 -3.93 18.34 -5.57
N PHE A 212 -3.70 17.28 -6.35
CA PHE A 212 -4.44 17.03 -7.59
C PHE A 212 -5.90 16.64 -7.32
N ARG A 213 -6.16 15.96 -6.20
CA ARG A 213 -7.49 15.42 -5.88
C ARG A 213 -8.11 16.26 -4.75
N ALA A 214 -9.00 17.21 -5.06
CA ALA A 214 -9.73 17.96 -4.03
C ALA A 214 -10.32 17.06 -2.93
N ALA A 215 -10.97 15.96 -3.31
CA ALA A 215 -11.55 15.02 -2.36
C ALA A 215 -10.51 14.32 -1.46
N ALA A 216 -9.24 14.20 -1.89
CA ALA A 216 -8.18 13.63 -1.05
C ALA A 216 -7.82 14.57 0.09
N ILE A 217 -7.72 15.88 -0.17
CA ILE A 217 -7.49 16.90 0.86
C ILE A 217 -8.62 16.87 1.90
N GLU A 218 -9.87 16.82 1.46
CA GLU A 218 -11.04 16.76 2.36
C GLU A 218 -11.07 15.47 3.19
N GLN A 219 -10.80 14.33 2.54
CA GLN A 219 -10.73 13.04 3.23
C GLN A 219 -9.61 13.03 4.28
N LEU A 220 -8.43 13.58 3.95
CA LEU A 220 -7.32 13.67 4.87
C LEU A 220 -7.62 14.63 6.04
N ALA A 221 -8.34 15.72 5.79
CA ALA A 221 -8.79 16.63 6.85
C ALA A 221 -9.72 15.95 7.86
N ILE A 222 -10.63 15.08 7.40
CA ILE A 222 -11.48 14.28 8.29
C ILE A 222 -10.63 13.32 9.14
N TRP A 223 -9.60 12.69 8.55
CA TRP A 223 -8.67 11.85 9.31
C TRP A 223 -7.85 12.64 10.32
N ALA A 224 -7.39 13.84 9.95
CA ALA A 224 -6.67 14.73 10.85
C ALA A 224 -7.55 15.12 12.06
N GLN A 225 -8.81 15.50 11.80
CA GLN A 225 -9.79 15.80 12.84
C GLN A 225 -10.04 14.59 13.76
N ARG A 226 -10.22 13.39 13.19
CA ARG A 226 -10.42 12.15 13.98
C ARG A 226 -9.23 11.79 14.85
N ALA A 227 -8.00 12.07 14.37
CA ALA A 227 -6.77 11.84 15.13
C ALA A 227 -6.44 12.99 16.10
N GLY A 228 -7.14 14.13 16.03
CA GLY A 228 -6.87 15.31 16.85
C GLY A 228 -5.57 16.02 16.48
N VAL A 229 -5.18 15.98 15.19
CA VAL A 229 -3.92 16.56 14.70
C VAL A 229 -4.16 17.72 13.74
N GLU A 230 -3.20 18.63 13.65
CA GLU A 230 -3.24 19.75 12.71
C GLU A 230 -2.87 19.30 11.29
N ILE A 231 -3.42 20.01 10.29
CA ILE A 231 -3.18 19.75 8.88
C ILE A 231 -2.81 21.06 8.15
N VAL A 232 -1.75 21.00 7.35
CA VAL A 232 -1.36 22.03 6.39
C VAL A 232 -1.85 21.60 5.01
N LYS A 233 -2.59 22.48 4.33
CA LYS A 233 -3.18 22.24 3.02
C LYS A 233 -3.25 23.53 2.22
N HIS A 234 -3.02 23.44 0.92
CA HIS A 234 -3.26 24.53 -0.02
C HIS A 234 -4.56 24.29 -0.80
N LYS A 235 -4.79 25.08 -1.85
CA LYS A 235 -5.90 24.87 -2.78
C LYS A 235 -5.61 23.66 -3.67
N GLU A 236 -6.66 23.11 -4.27
CA GLU A 236 -6.51 22.11 -5.33
C GLU A 236 -5.58 22.64 -6.45
N MET A 237 -4.83 21.75 -7.08
CA MET A 237 -3.84 22.05 -8.12
C MET A 237 -2.67 22.94 -7.67
N SER A 238 -2.45 23.11 -6.36
CA SER A 238 -1.25 23.77 -5.84
C SER A 238 -0.02 22.87 -5.99
N ASP A 239 1.17 23.47 -5.96
CA ASP A 239 2.43 22.72 -5.94
C ASP A 239 2.53 21.83 -4.67
N PRO A 240 2.62 20.48 -4.82
CA PRO A 240 2.83 19.55 -3.72
C PRO A 240 4.08 19.85 -2.90
N ALA A 241 5.18 20.26 -3.55
CA ALA A 241 6.44 20.56 -2.88
C ALA A 241 6.30 21.76 -1.95
N ALA A 242 5.59 22.82 -2.40
CA ALA A 242 5.24 23.95 -1.55
C ALA A 242 4.40 23.54 -0.32
N VAL A 243 3.42 22.63 -0.48
CA VAL A 243 2.62 22.14 0.66
C VAL A 243 3.48 21.37 1.66
N ALA A 244 4.39 20.52 1.17
CA ALA A 244 5.30 19.76 2.02
C ALA A 244 6.28 20.69 2.76
N TYR A 245 6.84 21.69 2.06
CA TYR A 245 7.72 22.71 2.62
C TYR A 245 7.03 23.48 3.75
N ASP A 246 5.86 24.06 3.48
CA ASP A 246 5.10 24.81 4.49
C ASP A 246 4.66 23.92 5.66
N GLY A 247 4.36 22.65 5.39
CA GLY A 247 4.07 21.64 6.41
C GLY A 247 5.25 21.41 7.36
N ILE A 248 6.46 21.26 6.81
CA ILE A 248 7.68 21.04 7.59
C ILE A 248 8.06 22.31 8.37
N GLU A 249 7.99 23.49 7.76
CA GLU A 249 8.25 24.77 8.44
C GLU A 249 7.27 25.00 9.60
N ALA A 250 5.97 24.75 9.36
CA ALA A 250 4.96 24.82 10.41
C ALA A 250 5.24 23.83 11.55
N ALA A 251 5.70 22.63 11.24
CA ALA A 251 6.04 21.62 12.23
C ALA A 251 7.26 22.02 13.08
N VAL A 252 8.30 22.59 12.46
CA VAL A 252 9.46 23.14 13.18
C VAL A 252 9.03 24.27 14.10
N ALA A 253 8.29 25.25 13.58
CA ALA A 253 7.82 26.40 14.35
C ALA A 253 6.90 26.00 15.53
N ARG A 254 6.12 24.93 15.37
CA ARG A 254 5.21 24.42 16.40
C ARG A 254 5.86 23.37 17.29
N GLY A 255 7.12 22.98 17.05
CA GLY A 255 7.80 21.93 17.81
C GLY A 255 7.10 20.57 17.73
N ALA A 256 6.64 20.18 16.54
CA ALA A 256 6.08 18.86 16.30
C ALA A 256 7.15 17.76 16.32
N ASP A 257 6.76 16.57 16.74
CA ASP A 257 7.62 15.38 16.79
C ASP A 257 7.63 14.65 15.46
N VAL A 258 6.48 14.59 14.77
CA VAL A 258 6.28 13.84 13.51
C VAL A 258 5.54 14.68 12.49
N VAL A 259 5.98 14.63 11.24
CA VAL A 259 5.27 15.17 10.07
C VAL A 259 4.91 14.03 9.14
N LEU A 260 3.63 13.92 8.79
CA LEU A 260 3.13 12.96 7.82
C LEU A 260 2.76 13.67 6.52
N VAL A 261 3.38 13.31 5.40
CA VAL A 261 3.13 13.92 4.09
C VAL A 261 2.35 12.94 3.21
N ASP A 262 1.13 13.32 2.77
CA ASP A 262 0.36 12.59 1.76
C ASP A 262 0.81 13.00 0.35
N THR A 263 0.87 12.06 -0.58
CA THR A 263 1.31 12.34 -1.96
C THR A 263 0.30 11.84 -2.98
N ALA A 264 0.36 12.38 -4.20
CA ALA A 264 -0.37 11.81 -5.33
C ALA A 264 0.08 10.37 -5.64
N GLY A 265 -0.80 9.58 -6.29
CA GLY A 265 -0.55 8.16 -6.61
C GLY A 265 -0.73 7.79 -8.08
N ARG A 266 -0.35 8.67 -9.01
CA ARG A 266 -0.64 8.51 -10.45
C ARG A 266 0.48 7.77 -11.19
N LEU A 267 0.45 6.43 -11.16
CA LEU A 267 1.46 5.60 -11.85
C LEU A 267 1.46 5.73 -13.40
N HIS A 268 0.36 6.19 -13.99
CA HIS A 268 0.23 6.32 -15.45
C HIS A 268 1.05 7.49 -16.04
N THR A 269 1.52 8.42 -15.20
CA THR A 269 2.37 9.56 -15.59
C THR A 269 3.76 9.40 -14.98
N ARG A 270 4.47 8.32 -15.34
CA ARG A 270 5.74 7.91 -14.69
C ARG A 270 6.82 9.00 -14.64
N ILE A 271 6.89 9.90 -15.62
CA ILE A 271 7.89 10.98 -15.63
C ILE A 271 7.50 12.03 -14.59
N ASN A 272 6.28 12.57 -14.69
CA ASN A 272 5.79 13.59 -13.76
C ASN A 272 5.74 13.07 -12.30
N LEU A 273 5.46 11.79 -12.06
CA LEU A 273 5.45 11.19 -10.71
C LEU A 273 6.85 11.07 -10.08
N MET A 274 7.93 11.03 -10.89
CA MET A 274 9.30 10.95 -10.38
C MET A 274 9.92 12.34 -10.21
N GLU A 275 9.43 13.33 -10.94
CA GLU A 275 9.81 14.75 -10.79
C GLU A 275 9.08 15.43 -9.62
N GLU A 276 7.85 15.02 -9.33
CA GLU A 276 7.01 15.42 -8.18
C GLU A 276 7.45 14.73 -6.88
#